data_AF-A0A962YXZ2-F1
#
_entry.id   AF-A0A962YXZ2-F1
#
_cell.length_a   1.000
_cell.length_b   1.000
_cell.length_c   1.000
_cell.angle_alpha   90.00
_cell.angle_beta   90.00
_cell.angle_gamma   90.00
#
_symmetry.space_group_name_H-M   'P 1'
#
loop_
_entity.id
_entity.type
_entity.pdbx_description
1 polymer ?
#
loop_
_entity_poly.entity_id
_entity_poly.type
_entity_poly.pdbx_seq_one_letter_code
_entity_poly.pdbx_strand_id
1 'polypeptide(L)' 'MMNGILLSQGMPAINLPAKRQKEFNELMLMFYSSNDVAPMTAFMKSCLSSDIIRIMSE' A
#
# COMPACT_ATOMS: atom_id res chain seq x y z
N MET A 1 -6.21 9.92 2.82
CA MET A 1 -5.41 10.83 1.97
C MET A 1 -4.84 10.10 0.75
N MET A 2 -4.09 9.00 0.92
CA MET A 2 -3.47 8.28 -0.22
C MET A 2 -4.49 7.76 -1.25
N ASN A 3 -5.57 7.09 -0.82
CA ASN A 3 -6.65 6.69 -1.74
C ASN A 3 -7.30 7.88 -2.46
N GLY A 4 -7.35 9.07 -1.85
CA GLY A 4 -7.87 10.26 -2.51
C GLY A 4 -6.99 10.71 -3.68
N ILE A 5 -5.67 10.65 -3.52
CA ILE A 5 -4.70 10.94 -4.59
C ILE A 5 -4.81 9.89 -5.70
N LEU A 6 -4.86 8.60 -5.35
CA LEU A 6 -4.98 7.52 -6.32
C LEU A 6 -6.24 7.67 -7.18
N LEU A 7 -7.39 7.88 -6.54
CA LEU A 7 -8.66 8.07 -7.24
C LEU A 7 -8.65 9.32 -8.13
N SER A 8 -8.01 10.41 -7.69
CA SER A 8 -7.85 11.63 -8.50
C SER A 8 -6.93 11.43 -9.71
N GLN A 9 -6.12 10.37 -9.74
CA GLN A 9 -5.26 10.00 -10.86
C GLN A 9 -5.86 8.86 -11.71
N GLY A 10 -7.12 8.49 -11.47
CA GLY A 10 -7.79 7.38 -12.17
C GLY A 10 -7.33 5.99 -11.71
N MET A 11 -6.49 5.90 -10.68
CA MET A 11 -6.05 4.64 -10.11
C MET A 11 -7.06 4.11 -9.08
N PRO A 12 -7.22 2.79 -8.98
CA PRO A 12 -8.13 2.19 -8.00
C PRO A 12 -7.63 2.42 -6.56
N ALA A 13 -8.56 2.53 -5.62
CA ALA A 13 -8.24 2.64 -4.21
C ALA A 13 -7.60 1.34 -3.70
N ILE A 14 -6.58 1.47 -2.85
CA ILE A 14 -5.96 0.34 -2.20
C ILE A 14 -6.72 0.06 -0.90
N ASN A 15 -7.24 -1.16 -0.78
CA ASN A 15 -7.83 -1.63 0.46
C ASN A 15 -6.90 -2.64 1.14
N LEU A 16 -6.55 -2.35 2.38
CA LEU A 16 -5.76 -3.27 3.19
C LEU A 16 -6.67 -4.30 3.85
N PRO A 17 -6.37 -5.61 3.77
CA PRO A 17 -7.14 -6.61 4.49
C PRO A 17 -7.05 -6.38 6.00
N ALA A 18 -8.18 -6.39 6.70
CA ALA A 18 -8.22 -6.18 8.16
C ALA A 18 -7.29 -7.14 8.92
N LYS A 19 -7.14 -8.38 8.42
CA LYS A 19 -6.25 -9.41 8.99
C LYS A 19 -4.76 -9.00 9.00
N ARG A 20 -4.33 -8.09 8.14
CA ARG A 20 -2.93 -7.64 7.99
C ARG A 20 -2.67 -6.25 8.59
N GLN A 21 -3.63 -5.69 9.32
CA GLN A 21 -3.49 -4.38 9.95
C GLN A 21 -2.32 -4.32 10.94
N LYS A 22 -2.08 -5.39 11.70
CA LYS A 22 -0.95 -5.45 12.66
C LYS A 22 0.40 -5.29 11.95
N GLU A 23 0.58 -6.03 10.86
CA GLU A 23 1.80 -6.03 10.04
C GLU A 23 2.08 -4.64 9.47
N PHE A 24 1.04 -3.95 8.98
CA PHE A 24 1.13 -2.56 8.54
C PHE A 24 1.57 -1.60 9.66
N ASN A 25 1.00 -1.73 10.85
CA ASN A 25 1.34 -0.86 11.98
C ASN A 25 2.81 -1.04 12.41
N GLU A 26 3.30 -2.28 12.45
CA GLU A 26 4.70 -2.58 12.78
C GLU A 26 5.64 -1.99 11.73
N LEU A 27 5.31 -2.12 10.44
CA LEU A 27 6.09 -1.52 9.36
C LEU A 27 6.08 0.01 9.41
N MET A 28 4.96 0.64 9.79
CA MET A 28 4.88 2.10 9.97
C MET A 28 5.79 2.56 11.11
N LEU A 29 5.81 1.85 12.24
CA LEU A 29 6.70 2.16 13.36
C LEU A 29 8.19 2.05 12.96
N MET A 30 8.54 1.01 12.20
CA MET A 30 9.89 0.86 11.65
C MET A 30 10.23 2.01 10.70
N PHE A 31 9.32 2.36 9.80
CA PHE A 31 9.50 3.49 8.89
C PHE A 31 9.75 4.81 9.61
N TYR A 32 9.00 5.13 10.67
CA TYR A 32 9.26 6.36 11.44
C TYR A 32 10.64 6.41 12.08
N SER A 33 11.27 5.25 12.32
CA SER A 33 12.59 5.16 12.95
C SER A 33 13.73 5.13 11.93
N SER A 34 13.55 4.44 10.80
CA SER A 34 14.60 4.24 9.78
C SER A 34 14.47 5.16 8.57
N ASN A 35 13.29 5.75 8.37
CA ASN A 35 12.89 6.44 7.14
C ASN A 35 12.97 5.56 5.87
N ASP A 36 13.07 4.23 6.04
CA ASP A 36 13.14 3.26 4.95
C ASP A 36 11.73 2.85 4.50
N VAL A 37 11.39 3.28 3.27
CA VAL A 37 10.09 3.03 2.64
C VAL A 37 10.00 1.67 1.95
N ALA A 38 11.13 0.98 1.73
CA ALA A 38 11.18 -0.26 0.97
C ALA A 38 10.28 -1.38 1.55
N PRO A 39 10.35 -1.71 2.86
CA PRO A 39 9.55 -2.80 3.40
C PRO A 39 8.05 -2.46 3.42
N MET A 40 7.68 -1.20 3.69
CA MET A 40 6.29 -0.75 3.60
C MET A 40 5.74 -0.87 2.17
N THR A 41 6.53 -0.46 1.17
CA THR A 41 6.14 -0.52 -0.24
C THR A 41 5.97 -1.97 -0.71
N ALA A 42 6.86 -2.87 -0.30
CA ALA A 42 6.76 -4.30 -0.60
C ALA A 42 5.49 -4.91 0.03
N PHE A 43 5.19 -4.58 1.28
CA PHE A 43 3.96 -5.00 1.95
C PHE A 43 2.71 -4.50 1.22
N MET A 44 2.66 -3.20 0.89
CA MET A 44 1.57 -2.59 0.14
C MET A 44 1.31 -3.31 -1.18
N LYS A 45 2.37 -3.60 -1.95
CA LYS A 45 2.28 -4.40 -3.19
C LYS A 45 1.74 -5.80 -2.96
N SER A 46 2.15 -6.46 -1.87
CA SER A 46 1.64 -7.79 -1.50
C SER A 46 0.15 -7.81 -1.13
N CYS A 47 -0.44 -6.65 -0.82
CA CYS A 47 -1.86 -6.50 -0.55
C CYS A 47 -2.69 -6.16 -1.80
N LEU A 48 -2.04 -5.85 -2.93
CA LEU A 48 -2.73 -5.55 -4.17
C LEU A 48 -3.09 -6.86 -4.90
N SER A 49 -4.32 -6.93 -5.43
CA SER A 49 -4.68 -8.00 -6.37
C SER A 49 -3.90 -7.85 -7.67
N SER A 50 -3.59 -8.96 -8.32
CA SER A 50 -2.99 -8.98 -9.67
C SER A 50 -3.76 -8.13 -10.68
N ASP A 51 -5.08 -8.02 -10.52
CA ASP A 51 -5.93 -7.17 -11.38
C ASP A 51 -5.63 -5.68 -11.22
N ILE A 52 -5.37 -5.22 -9.99
CA ILE A 52 -5.00 -3.83 -9.71
C ILE A 52 -3.62 -3.52 -10.31
N ILE A 53 -2.67 -4.44 -10.14
CA ILE A 53 -1.31 -4.29 -10.69
C ILE A 53 -1.36 -4.19 -12.22
N ARG A 54 -2.25 -4.97 -12.86
CA ARG A 54 -2.45 -4.95 -14.30
C ARG A 54 -3.06 -3.64 -14.79
N ILE A 55 -4.08 -3.12 -14.11
CA ILE A 55 -4.68 -1.80 -14.42
C ILE A 55 -3.65 -0.66 -14.27
N MET A 56 -2.73 -0.76 -13.31
CA MET A 56 -1.68 0.26 -13.11
C MET A 56 -0.52 0.17 -14.11
N SER A 57 -0.46 -0.90 -14.93
CA SER A 57 0.60 -1.12 -15.91
C SER A 57 0.20 -0.83 -17.36
N GLU A 58 -1.09 -0.52 -17.60
CA GLU A 58 -1.64 -0.01 -18.88
C GLU A 58 -1.68 1.52 -18.87
#